data_AF-A0A8T6WNY0-F1
#
_entry.id   AF-A0A8T6WNY0-F1
#
_cell.length_a   1.000
_cell.length_b   1.000
_cell.length_c   1.000
_cell.angle_alpha   90.00
_cell.angle_beta   90.00
_cell.angle_gamma   90.00
#
_symmetry.space_group_name_H-M   'P 1'
#
loop_
_entity.id
_entity.type
_entity.pdbx_description
1 polymer ?
#
loop_
_entity_poly.entity_id
_entity_poly.type
_entity_poly.pdbx_seq_one_letter_code
_entity_poly.pdbx_strand_id
1 'polypeptide(L)' 'MFEVEKTCKDLGVPKDVYTCLREEIRQDFQNDEIMFELHRIRALRSYATSKKVKRAK' A
#
# COMPACT_ATOMS: atom_id res chain seq x y z
N MET A 1 -0.28 -13.30 8.82
CA MET A 1 -0.92 -12.52 7.73
C MET A 1 -0.76 -11.04 8.11
N PHE A 2 -0.14 -10.22 7.27
CA PHE A 2 0.10 -8.81 7.61
C PHE A 2 -1.25 -8.05 7.68
N GLU A 3 -1.53 -7.34 8.77
CA GLU A 3 -2.74 -6.53 8.97
C GLU A 3 -2.71 -5.26 8.10
N VAL A 4 -2.88 -5.43 6.79
CA VAL A 4 -2.75 -4.32 5.84
C VAL A 4 -3.94 -3.36 5.89
N GLU A 5 -5.14 -3.82 6.25
CA GLU A 5 -6.26 -2.91 6.51
C GLU A 5 -5.99 -1.94 7.67
N LYS A 6 -5.34 -2.43 8.73
CA LYS A 6 -4.91 -1.61 9.87
C LYS A 6 -3.86 -0.59 9.41
N THR A 7 -2.91 -1.05 8.61
CA THR A 7 -1.87 -0.20 8.01
C THR A 7 -2.47 0.90 7.12
N CYS A 8 -3.51 0.61 6.34
CA CYS A 8 -4.20 1.62 5.51
C CYS A 8 -4.93 2.67 6.36
N LYS A 9 -5.59 2.24 7.45
CA LYS A 9 -6.25 3.15 8.41
C LYS A 9 -5.22 4.04 9.11
N ASP A 10 -4.13 3.47 9.62
CA ASP A 10 -3.07 4.21 10.32
C ASP A 10 -2.36 5.22 9.42
N LEU A 11 -2.24 4.91 8.12
CA LEU A 11 -1.59 5.77 7.13
C LEU A 11 -2.54 6.76 6.45
N GLY A 12 -3.84 6.72 6.75
CA GLY A 12 -4.86 7.59 6.14
C GLY A 12 -4.97 7.39 4.62
N VAL A 13 -4.78 6.15 4.15
CA VAL A 13 -4.90 5.80 2.74
C VAL A 13 -6.38 5.58 2.40
N PRO A 14 -6.94 6.29 1.42
CA PRO A 14 -8.31 6.03 0.97
C PRO A 14 -8.47 4.59 0.49
N LYS A 15 -9.63 3.99 0.78
CA LYS A 15 -9.93 2.60 0.41
C LYS A 15 -9.83 2.38 -1.11
N ASP A 16 -10.23 3.36 -1.90
CA ASP A 16 -10.16 3.30 -3.37
C ASP A 16 -8.72 3.20 -3.86
N VAL A 17 -7.82 4.00 -3.29
CA VAL A 17 -6.37 3.98 -3.60
C VAL A 17 -5.74 2.64 -3.20
N TYR A 18 -6.10 2.10 -2.04
CA TYR A 18 -5.65 0.77 -1.62
C TYR A 18 -6.11 -0.32 -2.58
N THR A 19 -7.35 -0.23 -3.05
CA THR A 19 -7.95 -1.23 -3.94
C THR A 19 -7.25 -1.22 -5.29
N CYS A 20 -7.05 -0.04 -5.90
CA CYS A 20 -6.27 0.09 -7.15
C CYS A 20 -4.85 -0.45 -7.00
N LEU A 21 -4.12 -0.03 -5.95
CA LEU A 21 -2.75 -0.53 -5.71
C LEU A 21 -2.70 -2.05 -5.50
N ARG A 22 -3.70 -2.61 -4.83
CA ARG A 22 -3.78 -4.06 -4.62
C ARG A 22 -3.96 -4.80 -5.95
N GLU A 23 -4.81 -4.30 -6.83
CA GLU A 23 -5.08 -4.94 -8.13
C GLU A 23 -3.87 -4.84 -9.07
N GLU A 24 -3.22 -3.68 -9.15
CA GLU A 24 -1.99 -3.49 -9.93
C GLU A 24 -0.89 -4.45 -9.46
N ILE A 25 -0.58 -4.45 -8.16
CA ILE A 25 0.47 -5.32 -7.60
C ILE A 25 0.08 -6.80 -7.73
N ARG A 26 -1.22 -7.14 -7.70
CA ARG A 26 -1.64 -8.53 -7.91
C ARG A 26 -1.48 -8.97 -9.37
N GLN A 27 -1.64 -8.07 -10.34
CA GLN A 27 -1.36 -8.37 -11.75
C GLN A 27 0.13 -8.64 -11.98
N ASP A 28 1.00 -7.90 -11.31
CA ASP A 28 2.46 -8.06 -11.42
C ASP A 28 2.98 -9.32 -10.70
N PHE A 29 2.35 -9.73 -9.60
CA PHE A 29 2.79 -10.82 -8.74
C PHE A 29 1.69 -11.89 -8.53
N GLN A 30 1.09 -12.38 -9.61
CA GLN A 30 -0.04 -13.33 -9.55
C GLN A 30 0.28 -14.63 -8.79
N ASN A 31 1.52 -15.12 -8.94
CA ASN A 31 1.97 -16.42 -8.41
C ASN A 31 3.04 -16.30 -7.31
N ASP A 32 3.40 -15.08 -6.91
CA ASP A 32 4.42 -14.83 -5.89
C ASP A 32 3.80 -14.05 -4.72
N GLU A 33 3.25 -14.79 -3.76
CA GLU A 33 2.57 -14.20 -2.60
C GLU A 33 3.50 -13.36 -1.72
N ILE A 34 4.78 -13.74 -1.63
CA ILE A 34 5.76 -13.01 -0.84
C ILE A 34 6.05 -11.66 -1.49
N MET A 35 6.31 -11.66 -2.81
CA MET A 35 6.57 -10.42 -3.55
C MET A 35 5.34 -9.52 -3.59
N PHE A 36 4.15 -10.10 -3.71
CA PHE A 36 2.88 -9.38 -3.61
C PHE A 36 2.73 -8.65 -2.27
N GLU A 37 2.89 -9.35 -1.14
CA GLU A 37 2.80 -8.76 0.20
C GLU A 37 3.87 -7.68 0.42
N LEU A 38 5.11 -7.94 0.00
CA LEU A 38 6.24 -7.00 0.14
C LEU A 38 5.99 -5.70 -0.63
N HIS A 39 5.61 -5.80 -1.91
CA HIS A 39 5.35 -4.63 -2.75
C HIS A 39 4.13 -3.85 -2.25
N ARG A 40 3.08 -4.54 -1.76
CA ARG A 40 1.91 -3.90 -1.17
C ARG A 40 2.28 -3.05 0.04
N ILE A 41 3.08 -3.59 0.97
CA ILE A 41 3.55 -2.86 2.15
C ILE A 41 4.45 -1.67 1.74
N ARG A 42 5.34 -1.87 0.77
CA ARG A 42 6.25 -0.82 0.26
C ARG A 42 5.47 0.33 -0.37
N ALA A 43 4.48 0.04 -1.21
CA ALA A 43 3.64 1.03 -1.86
C ALA A 43 2.85 1.87 -0.83
N LEU A 44 2.24 1.21 0.16
CA LEU A 44 1.51 1.89 1.23
C LEU A 44 2.40 2.83 2.05
N ARG A 45 3.60 2.37 2.45
CA ARG A 45 4.57 3.21 3.15
C ARG A 45 5.03 4.40 2.31
N SER A 46 5.29 4.19 1.02
CA SER A 46 5.69 5.24 0.07
C SER A 46 4.60 6.31 -0.09
N TYR A 47 3.34 5.88 -0.18
CA TYR A 47 2.20 6.80 -0.25
C TYR A 47 2.09 7.66 1.02
N ALA A 48 2.25 7.04 2.18
CA ALA A 48 2.19 7.73 3.46
C ALA A 48 3.34 8.72 3.69
N THR A 49 4.57 8.36 3.33
CA THR A 49 5.72 9.27 3.40
C THR A 49 5.59 10.42 2.40
N SER A 50 5.12 10.16 1.19
CA SER A 50 4.86 11.19 0.18
C SER A 50 3.81 12.22 0.63
N LYS A 51 2.77 11.80 1.37
CA LYS A 51 1.80 12.73 1.99
C LYS A 51 2.39 13.52 3.16
N LYS A 52 3.26 12.92 3.98
CA LYS A 52 3.93 13.64 5.09
C LYS A 52 4.85 14.75 4.57
N VAL A 53 5.55 14.52 3.46
CA VAL A 53 6.40 15.54 2.82
C VAL A 53 5.59 16.73 2.28
N LYS A 54 4.37 16.49 1.77
CA LYS A 54 3.49 17.57 1.28
C LYS A 54 2.80 18.38 2.37
N ARG A 55 2.69 17.87 3.61
CA ARG A 55 2.13 18.61 4.76
C ARG A 55 3.18 19.38 5.57
N ALA A 56 4.46 19.13 5.33
CA ALA A 56 5.58 19.76 6.05
C ALA A 56 6.17 20.97 5.29
N LYS A 57 5.43 21.54 4.34
CA LYS A 57 5.84 22.70 3.54
C LYS A 57 4.77 23.77 3.55
#